data_AF-A0A2D4SQD3-F1
#
_entry.id   AF-A0A2D4SQD3-F1
#
_cell.length_a   1.000
_cell.length_b   1.000
_cell.length_c   1.000
_cell.angle_alpha   90.00
_cell.angle_beta   90.00
_cell.angle_gamma   90.00
#
_symmetry.space_group_name_H-M   'P 1'
#
loop_
_entity.id
_entity.type
_entity.pdbx_description
1 polymer ?
#
loop_
_entity_poly.entity_id
_entity_poly.type
_entity_poly.pdbx_seq_one_letter_code
_entity_poly.pdbx_strand_id
1 'polypeptide(L)'
;MPFFSQLQDPDSITHYFSNDWIHVTENAPLGADVLVPSKSMGKAIASKRRDLNIFSLHDLIAANVSKKTPSQKCYWIQDIAEPLCSRVSVAYVERHHHANSQGEWWDNIWIDTQRRFGLEIELTANDFVSNSYWKSRKWRGRARLILNLLREALGAKRVRSTPQYTASVDYTQWQVVYDESAGWEIVSPILCGKEGVNEMMNVMNVMKDLRTFGFLLKKNTGLHLHLSWEESVRTTKNLLHWWYFFEPSIATLVHPSRIFAHHNGYFCKTYNNGYCVPLSQSTDGQYIQEAESISEICLDIARHSAINPHSIIHKKSVEFRIFEATSDPLLALIWLSLCQQIADIAKRDSIPLPMTSSWKSSSLTPTGDIVLLCQAFLPAGRSIEFLNALINRRRQVAAYWCRNASLHKWLSFIRTWRTDYTYSVSSDE
;
A
#
# COMPACT_ATOMS: atom_id res chain seq x y z
N MET A 1 22.50 8.66 -40.90
CA MET A 1 21.52 8.74 -42.00
C MET A 1 21.17 7.32 -42.44
N PRO A 2 19.91 6.98 -42.76
CA PRO A 2 18.75 7.11 -41.86
C PRO A 2 17.85 5.86 -41.89
N PHE A 3 17.21 5.53 -40.77
CA PHE A 3 15.90 4.85 -40.73
C PHE A 3 15.24 5.14 -39.38
N PHE A 4 14.80 6.39 -39.20
CA PHE A 4 13.85 6.78 -38.16
C PHE A 4 13.05 7.97 -38.67
N SER A 5 11.98 7.67 -39.39
CA SER A 5 10.89 8.60 -39.67
C SER A 5 9.68 7.79 -40.10
N GLN A 6 8.79 7.46 -39.15
CA GLN A 6 7.35 7.24 -39.33
C GLN A 6 6.74 6.71 -38.03
N LEU A 7 6.51 7.62 -37.09
CA LEU A 7 5.37 7.56 -36.20
C LEU A 7 4.81 8.98 -36.16
N GLN A 8 3.98 9.28 -37.15
CA GLN A 8 3.07 10.42 -37.10
C GLN A 8 1.66 9.85 -36.95
N ASP A 9 0.92 10.50 -36.06
CA ASP A 9 -0.53 10.45 -35.86
C ASP A 9 -1.07 9.54 -34.72
N PRO A 10 -1.32 10.11 -33.52
CA PRO A 10 -2.07 9.47 -32.43
C PRO A 10 -3.59 9.36 -32.65
N ASP A 11 -4.16 9.97 -33.69
CA ASP A 11 -5.62 10.15 -33.82
C ASP A 11 -6.32 9.14 -34.77
N SER A 12 -5.64 8.07 -35.20
CA SER A 12 -6.15 7.11 -36.18
C SER A 12 -6.66 5.76 -35.63
N ILE A 13 -7.16 5.72 -34.38
CA ILE A 13 -7.81 4.51 -33.83
C ILE A 13 -9.24 4.80 -33.38
N THR A 14 -10.11 5.03 -34.35
CA THR A 14 -11.56 4.85 -34.21
C THR A 14 -11.98 3.72 -35.14
N HIS A 15 -12.16 2.51 -34.59
CA HIS A 15 -13.13 1.49 -35.01
C HIS A 15 -12.73 0.11 -34.45
N TYR A 16 -13.20 -0.24 -33.25
CA TYR A 16 -13.50 -1.62 -32.84
C TYR A 16 -14.38 -1.58 -31.58
N PHE A 17 -15.69 -1.35 -31.74
CA PHE A 17 -16.69 -1.77 -30.75
C PHE A 17 -17.94 -2.23 -31.50
N SER A 18 -18.24 -3.53 -31.41
CA SER A 18 -19.55 -4.07 -31.76
C SER A 18 -20.53 -3.74 -30.63
N ASN A 19 -21.62 -3.06 -30.97
CA ASN A 19 -22.69 -2.66 -30.07
C ASN A 19 -23.51 -3.86 -29.60
N ASP A 20 -23.43 -4.22 -28.32
CA ASP A 20 -24.36 -5.18 -27.67
C ASP A 20 -24.72 -4.76 -26.23
N TRP A 21 -24.88 -3.45 -25.99
CA TRP A 21 -25.43 -2.93 -24.74
C TRP A 21 -26.95 -2.75 -24.88
N ILE A 22 -27.71 -3.28 -23.93
CA ILE A 22 -29.18 -3.16 -23.91
C ILE A 22 -29.55 -2.11 -22.87
N HIS A 23 -30.24 -1.05 -23.31
CA HIS A 23 -30.93 -0.11 -22.43
C HIS A 23 -32.16 -0.78 -21.82
N VAL A 24 -32.27 -0.73 -20.49
CA VAL A 24 -33.48 -1.13 -19.77
C VAL A 24 -34.09 0.11 -19.13
N THR A 25 -34.89 0.82 -19.91
CA THR A 25 -35.69 1.97 -19.49
C THR A 25 -37.11 1.50 -19.19
N GLU A 26 -37.43 1.18 -17.94
CA GLU A 26 -38.81 1.23 -17.44
C GLU A 26 -38.85 1.10 -15.90
N ASN A 27 -39.27 2.20 -15.25
CA ASN A 27 -39.70 2.33 -13.84
C ASN A 27 -38.71 1.90 -12.76
N ALA A 28 -37.52 2.52 -12.71
CA ALA A 28 -36.71 2.59 -11.49
C ALA A 28 -37.14 3.80 -10.63
N PRO A 29 -37.28 3.67 -9.30
CA PRO A 29 -37.33 4.86 -8.46
C PRO A 29 -36.00 5.61 -8.65
N LEU A 30 -36.08 6.88 -9.05
CA LEU A 30 -34.97 7.79 -9.40
C LEU A 30 -34.49 7.81 -10.86
N GLY A 31 -35.19 7.18 -11.82
CA GLY A 31 -35.03 7.51 -13.25
C GLY A 31 -33.64 7.24 -13.89
N ALA A 32 -32.84 6.33 -13.34
CA ALA A 32 -31.52 6.00 -13.89
C ALA A 32 -31.56 4.81 -14.88
N ASP A 33 -30.83 4.94 -15.98
CA ASP A 33 -30.61 3.90 -16.98
C ASP A 33 -29.75 2.76 -16.43
N VAL A 34 -30.17 1.51 -16.67
CA VAL A 34 -29.38 0.32 -16.32
C VAL A 34 -28.81 -0.30 -17.60
N LEU A 35 -27.48 -0.24 -17.73
CA LEU A 35 -26.72 -0.95 -18.75
C LEU A 35 -26.25 -2.30 -18.19
N VAL A 36 -26.57 -3.39 -18.90
CA VAL A 36 -26.14 -4.75 -18.56
C VAL A 36 -25.36 -5.38 -19.71
N PRO A 37 -24.22 -6.05 -19.43
CA PRO A 37 -23.30 -6.56 -20.43
C PRO A 37 -23.81 -7.80 -21.19
N SER A 38 -24.99 -8.32 -20.84
CA SER A 38 -25.66 -9.35 -21.64
C SER A 38 -27.16 -9.44 -21.34
N LYS A 39 -27.91 -9.88 -22.35
CA LYS A 39 -29.37 -10.11 -22.29
C LYS A 39 -29.76 -11.16 -21.24
N SER A 40 -28.89 -12.14 -20.97
CA SER A 40 -29.10 -13.17 -19.94
C SER A 40 -28.97 -12.63 -18.52
N MET A 41 -28.00 -11.74 -18.29
CA MET A 41 -27.80 -11.08 -17.01
C MET A 41 -28.92 -10.06 -16.71
N GLY A 42 -29.37 -9.32 -17.74
CA GLY A 42 -30.55 -8.46 -17.63
C GLY A 42 -31.82 -9.22 -17.19
N LYS A 43 -32.07 -10.39 -17.78
CA LYS A 43 -33.20 -11.26 -17.39
C LYS A 43 -33.10 -11.79 -15.96
N ALA A 44 -31.90 -12.22 -15.54
CA ALA A 44 -31.68 -12.73 -14.19
C ALA A 44 -31.91 -11.65 -13.10
N ILE A 45 -31.44 -10.42 -13.36
CA ILE A 45 -31.65 -9.28 -12.45
C ILE A 45 -33.13 -8.88 -12.42
N ALA A 46 -33.80 -8.81 -13.57
CA ALA A 46 -35.22 -8.48 -13.65
C ALA A 46 -36.09 -9.50 -12.91
N SER A 47 -35.76 -10.80 -12.96
CA SER A 47 -36.53 -11.86 -12.30
C SER A 47 -36.43 -11.89 -10.77
N LYS A 48 -35.44 -11.21 -10.16
CA LYS A 48 -35.18 -11.26 -8.71
C LYS A 48 -35.50 -9.95 -7.97
N ARG A 49 -36.02 -8.94 -8.69
CA ARG A 49 -36.16 -7.54 -8.24
C ARG A 49 -37.02 -7.29 -7.00
N ARG A 50 -37.81 -8.25 -6.49
CA ARG A 50 -38.69 -8.01 -5.33
C ARG A 50 -38.06 -8.27 -3.96
N ASP A 51 -36.95 -9.03 -3.87
CA ASP A 51 -36.40 -9.49 -2.57
C ASP A 51 -34.88 -9.36 -2.41
N LEU A 52 -34.20 -8.55 -3.24
CA LEU A 52 -32.74 -8.42 -3.18
C LEU A 52 -32.28 -7.55 -2.00
N ASN A 53 -32.02 -8.19 -0.84
CA ASN A 53 -31.14 -7.66 0.21
C ASN A 53 -29.67 -7.71 -0.29
N ILE A 54 -28.80 -6.79 0.16
CA ILE A 54 -27.33 -6.78 -0.07
C ILE A 54 -26.69 -8.19 0.04
N PHE A 55 -27.15 -9.03 0.98
CA PHE A 55 -26.68 -10.41 1.15
C PHE A 55 -26.93 -11.31 -0.09
N SER A 56 -28.00 -11.07 -0.84
CA SER A 56 -28.33 -11.87 -2.04
C SER A 56 -27.50 -11.49 -3.28
N LEU A 57 -26.97 -10.27 -3.32
CA LEU A 57 -26.03 -9.83 -4.36
C LEU A 57 -24.67 -10.51 -4.15
N HIS A 58 -24.27 -10.63 -2.90
CA HIS A 58 -23.04 -11.31 -2.47
C HIS A 58 -23.02 -12.79 -2.86
N ASP A 59 -24.12 -13.52 -2.64
CA ASP A 59 -24.21 -14.94 -3.01
C ASP A 59 -24.21 -15.14 -4.54
N LEU A 60 -24.81 -14.20 -5.28
CA LEU A 60 -24.79 -14.19 -6.73
C LEU A 60 -23.37 -13.94 -7.30
N ILE A 61 -22.61 -13.06 -6.63
CA ILE A 61 -21.21 -12.76 -6.94
C ILE A 61 -20.36 -14.00 -6.68
N ALA A 62 -20.43 -14.58 -5.47
CA ALA A 62 -19.67 -15.77 -5.09
C ALA A 62 -19.93 -16.98 -6.02
N ALA A 63 -21.20 -17.22 -6.38
CA ALA A 63 -21.60 -18.29 -7.30
C ALA A 63 -21.11 -18.09 -8.75
N ASN A 64 -20.81 -16.84 -9.15
CA ASN A 64 -20.23 -16.54 -10.46
C ASN A 64 -18.69 -16.59 -10.46
N VAL A 65 -18.04 -16.20 -9.36
CA VAL A 65 -16.58 -16.31 -9.19
C VAL A 65 -16.13 -17.77 -9.25
N SER A 66 -16.87 -18.66 -8.58
CA SER A 66 -16.50 -20.07 -8.47
C SER A 66 -16.45 -20.79 -9.82
N LYS A 67 -17.15 -20.28 -10.83
CA LYS A 67 -17.22 -20.86 -12.19
C LYS A 67 -16.15 -20.33 -13.16
N LYS A 68 -15.31 -19.38 -12.73
CA LYS A 68 -14.31 -18.74 -13.59
C LYS A 68 -12.94 -19.39 -13.45
N THR A 69 -12.19 -19.44 -14.55
CA THR A 69 -10.77 -19.81 -14.54
C THR A 69 -9.94 -18.77 -13.78
N PRO A 70 -8.73 -19.11 -13.28
CA PRO A 70 -7.88 -18.16 -12.54
C PRO A 70 -7.61 -16.85 -13.28
N SER A 71 -7.38 -16.90 -14.60
CA SER A 71 -7.22 -15.69 -15.44
C SER A 71 -8.51 -14.88 -15.52
N GLN A 72 -9.66 -15.53 -15.69
CA GLN A 72 -10.97 -14.87 -15.70
C GLN A 72 -11.34 -14.27 -14.34
N LYS A 73 -10.87 -14.83 -13.22
CA LYS A 73 -11.09 -14.27 -11.87
C LYS A 73 -10.35 -12.94 -11.68
N CYS A 74 -9.12 -12.82 -12.19
CA CYS A 74 -8.36 -11.57 -12.12
C CYS A 74 -9.01 -10.43 -12.92
N TYR A 75 -9.48 -10.71 -14.14
CA TYR A 75 -10.24 -9.72 -14.94
C TYR A 75 -11.59 -9.39 -14.30
N TRP A 76 -12.28 -10.39 -13.72
CA TRP A 76 -13.60 -10.18 -13.14
C TRP A 76 -13.57 -9.33 -11.87
N ILE A 77 -12.50 -9.37 -11.06
CA ILE A 77 -12.33 -8.44 -9.94
C ILE A 77 -12.25 -7.00 -10.44
N GLN A 78 -11.59 -6.73 -11.58
CA GLN A 78 -11.55 -5.40 -12.18
C GLN A 78 -12.93 -4.98 -12.75
N ASP A 79 -13.59 -5.89 -13.48
CA ASP A 79 -14.91 -5.65 -14.09
C ASP A 79 -16.05 -5.51 -13.06
N ILE A 80 -15.85 -5.93 -11.81
CA ILE A 80 -16.80 -5.79 -10.70
C ILE A 80 -16.40 -4.67 -9.76
N ALA A 81 -15.10 -4.44 -9.54
CA ALA A 81 -14.63 -3.31 -8.76
C ALA A 81 -15.05 -1.99 -9.41
N GLU A 82 -15.04 -1.85 -10.74
CA GLU A 82 -15.46 -0.59 -11.37
C GLU A 82 -16.96 -0.27 -11.16
N PRO A 83 -17.91 -1.22 -11.37
CA PRO A 83 -19.33 -1.02 -11.10
C PRO A 83 -19.68 -0.98 -9.59
N LEU A 84 -18.95 -1.69 -8.72
CA LEU A 84 -19.13 -1.55 -7.27
C LEU A 84 -18.52 -0.24 -6.75
N CYS A 85 -17.33 0.17 -7.19
CA CYS A 85 -16.74 1.45 -6.79
C CYS A 85 -17.56 2.65 -7.27
N SER A 86 -18.24 2.56 -8.43
CA SER A 86 -19.16 3.60 -8.90
C SER A 86 -20.53 3.61 -8.19
N ARG A 87 -20.93 2.53 -7.51
CA ARG A 87 -22.25 2.40 -6.84
C ARG A 87 -22.19 2.38 -5.31
N VAL A 88 -21.08 1.95 -4.71
CA VAL A 88 -20.82 1.98 -3.26
C VAL A 88 -20.38 3.39 -2.80
N SER A 89 -19.93 4.25 -3.72
CA SER A 89 -19.21 5.49 -3.41
C SER A 89 -20.03 6.65 -2.85
N VAL A 90 -21.36 6.64 -2.93
CA VAL A 90 -22.15 7.80 -2.43
C VAL A 90 -22.82 7.46 -1.10
N ALA A 91 -23.65 6.42 -1.04
CA ALA A 91 -24.47 6.16 0.15
C ALA A 91 -23.73 5.54 1.36
N TYR A 92 -22.63 4.80 1.14
CA TYR A 92 -21.83 4.20 2.21
C TYR A 92 -20.87 5.21 2.83
N VAL A 93 -20.24 6.01 1.96
CA VAL A 93 -19.27 7.07 2.25
C VAL A 93 -19.93 8.22 3.01
N GLU A 94 -21.12 8.67 2.62
CA GLU A 94 -21.83 9.77 3.32
C GLU A 94 -22.26 9.42 4.76
N ARG A 95 -22.57 8.15 5.05
CA ARG A 95 -23.02 7.73 6.38
C ARG A 95 -21.91 7.53 7.42
N HIS A 96 -20.65 7.38 7.01
CA HIS A 96 -19.55 6.98 7.91
C HIS A 96 -18.39 7.97 8.00
N HIS A 97 -18.41 9.09 7.25
CA HIS A 97 -17.31 10.07 7.26
C HIS A 97 -17.39 11.21 8.29
N HIS A 98 -18.50 11.34 9.04
CA HIS A 98 -18.69 12.45 9.97
C HIS A 98 -18.46 12.14 11.46
N ALA A 99 -18.02 10.94 11.83
CA ALA A 99 -17.84 10.59 13.24
C ALA A 99 -16.35 10.33 13.59
N ASN A 100 -15.74 11.33 14.23
CA ASN A 100 -14.67 11.20 15.24
C ASN A 100 -13.18 11.07 14.83
N SER A 101 -12.77 11.21 13.57
CA SER A 101 -11.32 11.26 13.31
C SER A 101 -10.75 12.65 13.59
N GLN A 102 -9.98 12.80 14.68
CA GLN A 102 -9.19 13.99 14.99
C GLN A 102 -7.95 14.13 14.08
N GLY A 103 -8.13 13.92 12.78
CA GLY A 103 -7.03 14.06 11.83
C GLY A 103 -6.81 15.52 11.43
N GLU A 104 -5.57 15.88 11.14
CA GLU A 104 -5.19 17.19 10.60
C GLU A 104 -4.62 17.04 9.20
N TRP A 105 -4.70 18.11 8.40
CA TRP A 105 -4.07 18.17 7.09
C TRP A 105 -2.66 18.74 7.24
N TRP A 106 -1.66 17.97 6.81
CA TRP A 106 -0.26 18.35 6.79
C TRP A 106 0.24 18.39 5.35
N ASP A 107 0.64 19.55 4.83
CA ASP A 107 1.00 19.73 3.41
C ASP A 107 -0.07 19.12 2.47
N ASN A 108 -1.35 19.31 2.85
CA ASN A 108 -2.53 18.75 2.18
C ASN A 108 -2.61 17.21 2.16
N ILE A 109 -1.90 16.54 3.06
CA ILE A 109 -2.02 15.11 3.33
C ILE A 109 -2.63 14.91 4.71
N TRP A 110 -3.69 14.11 4.78
CA TRP A 110 -4.37 13.80 6.03
C TRP A 110 -3.51 12.93 6.94
N ILE A 111 -3.44 13.24 8.23
CA ILE A 111 -2.76 12.47 9.27
C ILE A 111 -3.63 12.37 10.51
N ASP A 112 -3.76 11.17 11.07
CA ASP A 112 -4.31 10.96 12.42
C ASP A 112 -3.26 11.42 13.45
N THR A 113 -3.46 12.60 14.02
CA THR A 113 -2.52 13.22 14.96
C THR A 113 -2.54 12.57 16.35
N GLN A 114 -3.59 11.82 16.67
CA GLN A 114 -3.68 11.08 17.93
C GLN A 114 -3.01 9.71 17.84
N ARG A 115 -2.83 9.18 16.63
CA ARG A 115 -2.19 7.88 16.45
C ARG A 115 -0.69 7.97 16.69
N ARG A 116 -0.23 7.11 17.59
CA ARG A 116 1.20 6.92 17.84
C ARG A 116 1.79 6.06 16.74
N PHE A 117 2.98 6.40 16.29
CA PHE A 117 3.69 5.66 15.26
C PHE A 117 5.20 5.59 15.55
N GLY A 118 5.88 4.69 14.86
CA GLY A 118 7.33 4.56 14.90
C GLY A 118 7.86 4.19 13.52
N LEU A 119 9.14 4.43 13.28
CA LEU A 119 9.81 4.20 12.02
C LEU A 119 11.08 3.39 12.24
N GLU A 120 11.34 2.47 11.33
CA GLU A 120 12.64 1.83 11.18
C GLU A 120 13.09 2.07 9.72
N ILE A 121 14.23 2.75 9.54
CA ILE A 121 14.73 3.18 8.24
C ILE A 121 16.03 2.46 7.94
N GLU A 122 15.99 1.51 7.03
CA GLU A 122 17.14 0.71 6.64
C GLU A 122 18.11 1.51 5.75
N LEU A 123 19.39 1.40 6.06
CA LEU A 123 20.50 2.10 5.42
C LEU A 123 21.61 1.11 5.09
N THR A 124 22.13 1.21 3.87
CA THR A 124 23.27 0.41 3.44
C THR A 124 24.34 1.28 2.77
N ALA A 125 25.41 0.66 2.29
CA ALA A 125 26.35 1.32 1.40
C ALA A 125 26.98 0.37 0.38
N ASN A 126 27.86 0.91 -0.47
CA ASN A 126 28.53 0.14 -1.52
C ASN A 126 29.42 -0.98 -0.99
N ASP A 127 30.07 -0.76 0.15
CA ASP A 127 31.03 -1.68 0.77
C ASP A 127 30.42 -2.55 1.88
N PHE A 128 29.09 -2.62 1.96
CA PHE A 128 28.42 -3.48 2.93
C PHE A 128 28.49 -4.96 2.50
N VAL A 129 28.99 -5.82 3.41
CA VAL A 129 29.05 -7.27 3.26
C VAL A 129 28.52 -7.91 4.55
N SER A 130 27.51 -8.77 4.45
CA SER A 130 26.64 -9.16 5.58
C SER A 130 27.34 -9.88 6.74
N ASN A 131 28.41 -10.65 6.52
CA ASN A 131 28.83 -11.66 7.50
C ASN A 131 30.09 -11.37 8.35
N SER A 132 30.70 -10.17 8.29
CA SER A 132 31.90 -9.89 9.13
C SER A 132 32.28 -8.42 9.36
N TYR A 133 31.61 -7.46 8.72
CA TYR A 133 32.11 -6.08 8.63
C TYR A 133 31.65 -5.11 9.72
N TRP A 134 30.64 -5.47 10.52
CA TRP A 134 30.07 -4.57 11.53
C TRP A 134 31.04 -4.23 12.66
N LYS A 135 32.02 -5.09 12.92
CA LYS A 135 33.11 -4.83 13.87
C LYS A 135 34.18 -3.88 13.31
N SER A 136 34.18 -3.60 12.00
CA SER A 136 35.20 -2.76 11.39
C SER A 136 35.13 -1.33 11.93
N ARG A 137 36.29 -0.72 12.17
CA ARG A 137 36.40 0.68 12.60
C ARG A 137 35.66 1.63 11.65
N LYS A 138 35.64 1.29 10.36
CA LYS A 138 34.93 2.02 9.31
C LYS A 138 33.42 2.07 9.56
N TRP A 139 32.79 0.92 9.87
CA TRP A 139 31.34 0.86 10.11
C TRP A 139 30.93 1.60 11.37
N ARG A 140 31.73 1.50 12.44
CA ARG A 140 31.50 2.29 13.65
C ARG A 140 31.60 3.80 13.38
N GLY A 141 32.54 4.22 12.53
CA GLY A 141 32.67 5.61 12.09
C GLY A 141 31.42 6.11 11.38
N ARG A 142 30.85 5.28 10.49
CA ARG A 142 29.61 5.58 9.77
C ARG A 142 28.40 5.70 10.71
N ALA A 143 28.26 4.80 11.68
CA ALA A 143 27.20 4.91 12.68
C ALA A 143 27.29 6.21 13.50
N ARG A 144 28.50 6.61 13.89
CA ARG A 144 28.74 7.88 14.60
C ARG A 144 28.41 9.09 13.74
N LEU A 145 28.72 9.05 12.45
CA LEU A 145 28.34 10.10 11.51
C LEU A 145 26.81 10.26 11.45
N ILE A 146 26.06 9.15 11.31
CA ILE A 146 24.59 9.18 11.34
C ILE A 146 24.11 9.83 12.64
N LEU A 147 24.60 9.37 13.79
CA LEU A 147 24.21 9.91 15.10
C LEU A 147 24.51 11.41 15.22
N ASN A 148 25.63 11.89 14.69
CA ASN A 148 25.98 13.30 14.77
C ASN A 148 25.03 14.16 13.92
N LEU A 149 24.72 13.74 12.69
CA LEU A 149 23.77 14.45 11.84
C LEU A 149 22.36 14.45 12.44
N LEU A 150 21.93 13.33 13.02
CA LEU A 150 20.66 13.26 13.75
C LEU A 150 20.65 14.22 14.95
N ARG A 151 21.75 14.34 15.71
CA ARG A 151 21.83 15.27 16.86
C ARG A 151 21.83 16.73 16.43
N GLU A 152 22.43 17.04 15.29
CA GLU A 152 22.39 18.38 14.72
C GLU A 152 20.96 18.76 14.34
N ALA A 153 20.23 17.84 13.69
CA ALA A 153 18.87 18.09 13.24
C ALA A 153 17.80 18.06 14.37
N LEU A 154 17.96 17.19 15.37
CA LEU A 154 16.93 16.91 16.38
C LEU A 154 17.30 17.35 17.80
N GLY A 155 18.57 17.70 18.03
CA GLY A 155 19.13 17.99 19.35
C GLY A 155 19.64 16.75 20.09
N ALA A 156 20.72 16.93 20.85
CA ALA A 156 21.44 15.85 21.52
C ALA A 156 20.59 15.02 22.50
N LYS A 157 19.56 15.60 23.12
CA LYS A 157 18.65 14.90 24.05
C LYS A 157 17.66 13.96 23.35
N ARG A 158 17.41 14.16 22.05
CA ARG A 158 16.48 13.35 21.26
C ARG A 158 17.13 12.14 20.60
N VAL A 159 18.46 12.05 20.64
CA VAL A 159 19.23 11.02 19.94
C VAL A 159 20.18 10.32 20.89
N ARG A 160 20.16 9.00 20.90
CA ARG A 160 21.01 8.18 21.76
C ARG A 160 22.50 8.48 21.54
N SER A 161 23.30 8.42 22.60
CA SER A 161 24.73 8.80 22.55
C SER A 161 25.61 7.82 21.74
N THR A 162 25.21 6.55 21.66
CA THR A 162 26.00 5.48 21.05
C THR A 162 25.16 4.60 20.12
N PRO A 163 25.78 4.03 19.06
CA PRO A 163 25.09 3.08 18.20
C PRO A 163 24.85 1.77 18.93
N GLN A 164 23.75 1.10 18.59
CA GLN A 164 23.34 -0.16 19.20
C GLN A 164 23.71 -1.34 18.31
N TYR A 165 24.19 -2.42 18.92
CA TYR A 165 24.58 -3.66 18.23
C TYR A 165 23.74 -4.85 18.67
N THR A 166 22.80 -4.62 19.59
CA THR A 166 21.86 -5.61 20.10
C THR A 166 20.45 -5.08 19.87
N ALA A 167 19.47 -5.99 19.85
CA ALA A 167 18.06 -5.66 19.63
C ALA A 167 17.39 -4.90 20.79
N SER A 168 18.15 -4.32 21.73
CA SER A 168 17.60 -3.53 22.83
C SER A 168 17.29 -2.11 22.34
N VAL A 169 16.06 -1.92 21.89
CA VAL A 169 15.55 -0.66 21.33
C VAL A 169 15.00 0.22 22.47
N ASP A 170 15.54 1.44 22.61
CA ASP A 170 14.98 2.48 23.47
C ASP A 170 13.98 3.31 22.66
N TYR A 171 12.70 3.28 23.02
CA TYR A 171 11.63 3.95 22.28
C TYR A 171 11.41 5.42 22.69
N THR A 172 12.31 6.00 23.47
CA THR A 172 12.24 7.41 23.93
C THR A 172 13.16 8.34 23.14
N GLN A 173 14.16 7.79 22.44
CA GLN A 173 15.13 8.52 21.64
C GLN A 173 15.29 7.89 20.24
N TRP A 174 15.71 8.70 19.27
CA TRP A 174 16.21 8.21 18.00
C TRP A 174 17.53 7.47 18.20
N GLN A 175 17.69 6.35 17.51
CA GLN A 175 18.90 5.54 17.63
C GLN A 175 19.31 4.92 16.30
N VAL A 176 20.57 4.51 16.24
CA VAL A 176 21.16 3.83 15.10
C VAL A 176 21.49 2.40 15.55
N VAL A 177 20.81 1.43 14.96
CA VAL A 177 20.88 0.00 15.31
C VAL A 177 21.54 -0.76 14.17
N TYR A 178 22.44 -1.69 14.51
CA TYR A 178 23.01 -2.59 13.52
C TYR A 178 21.94 -3.59 13.06
N ASP A 179 21.76 -3.71 11.75
CA ASP A 179 20.90 -4.70 11.12
C ASP A 179 21.71 -5.56 10.16
N GLU A 180 21.58 -6.89 10.25
CA GLU A 180 22.38 -7.82 9.45
C GLU A 180 21.99 -7.80 7.96
N SER A 181 20.74 -7.43 7.64
CA SER A 181 20.22 -7.43 6.28
C SER A 181 20.52 -6.12 5.52
N ALA A 182 20.58 -4.99 6.22
CA ALA A 182 20.79 -3.67 5.61
C ALA A 182 22.13 -3.03 5.97
N GLY A 183 22.65 -3.29 7.16
CA GLY A 183 23.86 -2.71 7.71
C GLY A 183 23.57 -1.77 8.88
N TRP A 184 22.84 -0.68 8.67
CA TRP A 184 22.38 0.19 9.75
C TRP A 184 20.88 0.46 9.59
N GLU A 185 20.22 0.69 10.71
CA GLU A 185 18.84 1.10 10.77
C GLU A 185 18.71 2.32 11.68
N ILE A 186 18.01 3.35 11.20
CA ILE A 186 17.59 4.46 12.06
C ILE A 186 16.23 4.09 12.64
N VAL A 187 16.16 3.95 13.95
CA VAL A 187 14.94 3.58 14.67
C VAL A 187 14.44 4.78 15.46
N SER A 188 13.17 5.12 15.27
CA SER A 188 12.55 6.28 15.92
C SER A 188 12.15 5.97 17.37
N PRO A 189 11.99 7.02 18.20
CA PRO A 189 11.13 6.91 19.37
C PRO A 189 9.67 6.72 18.96
N ILE A 190 8.76 6.54 19.92
CA ILE A 190 7.33 6.63 19.62
C ILE A 190 6.97 8.08 19.32
N LEU A 191 6.61 8.34 18.06
CA LEU A 191 6.17 9.62 17.52
C LEU A 191 4.65 9.75 17.63
N CYS A 192 4.14 10.98 17.70
CA CYS A 192 2.71 11.28 17.72
C CYS A 192 2.50 12.72 17.26
N GLY A 193 1.35 12.99 16.64
CA GLY A 193 0.93 14.35 16.31
C GLY A 193 1.87 15.09 15.37
N LYS A 194 1.68 16.40 15.34
CA LYS A 194 2.41 17.36 14.53
C LYS A 194 3.91 17.32 14.81
N GLU A 195 4.30 17.25 16.08
CA GLU A 195 5.69 17.19 16.50
C GLU A 195 6.36 15.91 15.99
N GLY A 196 5.67 14.77 16.08
CA GLY A 196 6.17 13.50 15.56
C GLY A 196 6.37 13.50 14.05
N VAL A 197 5.44 14.09 13.31
CA VAL A 197 5.55 14.25 11.85
C VAL A 197 6.73 15.17 11.50
N ASN A 198 6.90 16.29 12.21
CA ASN A 198 8.05 17.18 12.03
C ASN A 198 9.39 16.48 12.30
N GLU A 199 9.50 15.70 13.37
CA GLU A 199 10.70 14.90 13.65
C GLU A 199 10.98 13.91 12.51
N MET A 200 9.97 13.19 12.01
CA MET A 200 10.10 12.31 10.85
C MET A 200 10.66 13.06 9.64
N MET A 201 10.09 14.23 9.29
CA MET A 201 10.55 15.01 8.14
C MET A 201 12.00 15.50 8.28
N ASN A 202 12.40 15.92 9.48
CA ASN A 202 13.77 16.30 9.77
C ASN A 202 14.74 15.12 9.56
N VAL A 203 14.34 13.91 9.98
CA VAL A 203 15.14 12.70 9.71
C VAL A 203 15.21 12.41 8.22
N MET A 204 14.12 12.55 7.45
CA MET A 204 14.18 12.37 5.99
C MET A 204 15.14 13.38 5.33
N ASN A 205 15.28 14.59 5.87
CA ASN A 205 16.30 15.54 5.40
C ASN A 205 17.72 15.09 5.74
N VAL A 206 17.97 14.61 6.97
CA VAL A 206 19.27 13.98 7.33
C VAL A 206 19.60 12.82 6.40
N MET A 207 18.60 12.04 6.00
CA MET A 207 18.77 10.94 5.05
C MET A 207 19.22 11.41 3.67
N LYS A 208 18.85 12.63 3.23
CA LYS A 208 19.38 13.22 1.99
C LYS A 208 20.88 13.50 2.14
N ASP A 209 21.29 14.07 3.27
CA ASP A 209 22.68 14.42 3.54
C ASP A 209 23.57 13.18 3.63
N LEU A 210 23.08 12.10 4.27
CA LEU A 210 23.79 10.82 4.36
C LEU A 210 24.19 10.26 2.99
N ARG A 211 23.44 10.56 1.92
CA ARG A 211 23.82 10.14 0.56
C ARG A 211 25.13 10.75 0.10
N THR A 212 25.45 11.97 0.53
CA THR A 212 26.73 12.64 0.22
C THR A 212 27.93 11.94 0.88
N PHE A 213 27.67 11.17 1.95
CA PHE A 213 28.66 10.37 2.66
C PHE A 213 28.73 8.90 2.21
N GLY A 214 28.11 8.59 1.06
CA GLY A 214 28.17 7.27 0.44
C GLY A 214 27.19 6.24 1.02
N PHE A 215 26.25 6.66 1.88
CA PHE A 215 25.11 5.83 2.22
C PHE A 215 24.14 5.74 1.04
N LEU A 216 23.51 4.58 0.93
CA LEU A 216 22.60 4.28 -0.16
C LEU A 216 21.26 3.83 0.40
N LEU A 217 20.21 4.42 -0.15
CA LEU A 217 18.85 3.90 -0.09
C LEU A 217 18.70 2.96 -1.26
N LYS A 218 19.16 1.73 -1.06
CA LYS A 218 19.09 0.72 -2.10
C LYS A 218 17.65 0.25 -2.22
N LYS A 219 17.34 -0.31 -3.38
CA LYS A 219 16.03 -0.89 -3.66
C LYS A 219 15.62 -2.02 -2.68
N ASN A 220 16.57 -2.62 -1.96
CA ASN A 220 16.34 -3.65 -0.96
C ASN A 220 16.24 -3.11 0.48
N THR A 221 16.51 -1.82 0.73
CA THR A 221 16.28 -1.21 2.06
C THR A 221 14.84 -0.73 2.19
N GLY A 222 14.23 -0.90 3.36
CA GLY A 222 12.85 -0.57 3.69
C GLY A 222 12.68 0.68 4.56
N LEU A 223 11.48 1.25 4.50
CA LEU A 223 10.92 2.15 5.50
C LEU A 223 9.81 1.38 6.21
N HIS A 224 10.13 0.79 7.35
CA HIS A 224 9.15 0.09 8.17
C HIS A 224 8.39 1.10 9.02
N LEU A 225 7.06 1.01 8.98
CA LEU A 225 6.17 1.87 9.76
C LEU A 225 5.47 1.03 10.81
N HIS A 226 5.64 1.39 12.08
CA HIS A 226 4.87 0.87 13.19
C HIS A 226 3.70 1.80 13.46
N LEU A 227 2.47 1.29 13.48
CA LEU A 227 1.31 2.03 13.99
C LEU A 227 0.83 1.40 15.29
N SER A 228 0.60 2.22 16.31
CA SER A 228 -0.01 1.74 17.56
C SER A 228 -1.32 1.02 17.25
N TRP A 229 -1.48 -0.18 17.79
CA TRP A 229 -2.58 -1.06 17.43
C TRP A 229 -3.28 -1.59 18.68
N GLU A 230 -4.61 -1.56 18.66
CA GLU A 230 -5.44 -2.05 19.75
C GLU A 230 -5.71 -3.55 19.55
N GLU A 231 -5.38 -4.33 20.58
CA GLU A 231 -5.14 -5.77 20.52
C GLU A 231 -6.42 -6.62 20.54
N SER A 232 -7.36 -6.38 19.63
CA SER A 232 -8.45 -7.34 19.42
C SER A 232 -8.14 -8.25 18.23
N VAL A 233 -8.48 -9.53 18.38
CA VAL A 233 -8.40 -10.52 17.30
C VAL A 233 -9.24 -10.06 16.11
N ARG A 234 -10.45 -9.55 16.37
CA ARG A 234 -11.38 -9.04 15.35
C ARG A 234 -10.79 -7.90 14.53
N THR A 235 -10.31 -6.84 15.18
CA THR A 235 -9.72 -5.68 14.47
C THR A 235 -8.47 -6.10 13.70
N THR A 236 -7.65 -6.98 14.27
CA THR A 236 -6.44 -7.49 13.61
C THR A 236 -6.77 -8.27 12.34
N LYS A 237 -7.78 -9.16 12.38
CA LYS A 237 -8.30 -9.82 11.18
C LYS A 237 -8.76 -8.79 10.14
N ASN A 238 -9.62 -7.85 10.54
CA ASN A 238 -10.10 -6.79 9.64
C ASN A 238 -8.95 -6.02 8.96
N LEU A 239 -7.89 -5.68 9.72
CA LEU A 239 -6.72 -5.00 9.18
C LEU A 239 -6.01 -5.84 8.11
N LEU A 240 -5.79 -7.12 8.38
CA LEU A 240 -5.18 -8.03 7.43
C LEU A 240 -6.03 -8.17 6.15
N HIS A 241 -7.35 -8.09 6.27
CA HIS A 241 -8.27 -8.14 5.12
C HIS A 241 -8.22 -6.88 4.28
N TRP A 242 -8.26 -5.72 4.92
CA TRP A 242 -8.07 -4.47 4.20
C TRP A 242 -6.68 -4.39 3.57
N TRP A 243 -5.65 -4.85 4.27
CA TRP A 243 -4.31 -4.91 3.70
C TRP A 243 -4.26 -5.82 2.47
N TYR A 244 -4.76 -7.06 2.58
CA TYR A 244 -4.83 -7.99 1.44
C TYR A 244 -5.57 -7.37 0.25
N PHE A 245 -6.69 -6.68 0.49
CA PHE A 245 -7.46 -6.01 -0.54
C PHE A 245 -6.69 -4.85 -1.22
N PHE A 246 -5.97 -4.05 -0.43
CA PHE A 246 -5.17 -2.92 -0.94
C PHE A 246 -3.81 -3.34 -1.51
N GLU A 247 -3.28 -4.51 -1.14
CA GLU A 247 -1.91 -4.93 -1.43
C GLU A 247 -1.55 -4.88 -2.94
N PRO A 248 -2.38 -5.38 -3.88
CA PRO A 248 -2.11 -5.24 -5.31
C PRO A 248 -2.04 -3.79 -5.81
N SER A 249 -2.76 -2.89 -5.16
CA SER A 249 -2.76 -1.45 -5.46
C SER A 249 -1.57 -0.75 -4.82
N ILE A 250 -1.23 -1.07 -3.57
CA ILE A 250 -0.03 -0.57 -2.86
C ILE A 250 1.24 -0.99 -3.61
N ALA A 251 1.24 -2.18 -4.20
CA ALA A 251 2.33 -2.68 -5.03
C ALA A 251 2.66 -1.77 -6.24
N THR A 252 1.76 -0.87 -6.63
CA THR A 252 1.99 0.13 -7.69
C THR A 252 2.72 1.39 -7.20
N LEU A 253 2.87 1.56 -5.89
CA LEU A 253 3.54 2.70 -5.25
C LEU A 253 4.99 2.43 -4.87
N VAL A 254 5.39 1.17 -4.81
CA VAL A 254 6.69 0.73 -4.29
C VAL A 254 7.62 0.26 -5.40
N HIS A 255 8.91 0.25 -5.11
CA HIS A 255 9.91 -0.30 -6.02
C HIS A 255 9.75 -1.82 -6.16
N PRO A 256 9.84 -2.42 -7.36
CA PRO A 256 9.62 -3.86 -7.58
C PRO A 256 10.43 -4.82 -6.70
N SER A 257 11.63 -4.45 -6.28
CA SER A 257 12.44 -5.25 -5.35
C SER A 257 11.86 -5.37 -3.95
N ARG A 258 10.87 -4.55 -3.58
CA ARG A 258 10.11 -4.73 -2.34
C ARG A 258 9.18 -5.94 -2.42
N ILE A 259 8.82 -6.36 -3.63
CA ILE A 259 7.87 -7.45 -3.87
C ILE A 259 8.62 -8.69 -4.38
N PHE A 260 9.54 -8.51 -5.33
CA PHE A 260 10.15 -9.58 -6.11
C PHE A 260 11.64 -9.73 -5.80
N ALA A 261 12.12 -10.97 -5.81
CA ALA A 261 13.55 -11.25 -5.78
C ALA A 261 14.21 -10.66 -7.04
N HIS A 262 15.45 -10.22 -6.90
CA HIS A 262 16.22 -9.66 -8.00
C HIS A 262 17.56 -10.40 -8.14
N HIS A 263 17.78 -11.04 -9.29
CA HIS A 263 18.97 -11.82 -9.58
C HIS A 263 19.51 -11.49 -10.98
N ASN A 264 20.82 -11.27 -11.09
CA ASN A 264 21.53 -10.97 -12.36
C ASN A 264 20.89 -9.86 -13.21
N GLY A 265 20.31 -8.82 -12.58
CA GLY A 265 19.66 -7.71 -13.30
C GLY A 265 18.18 -7.94 -13.66
N TYR A 266 17.62 -9.10 -13.28
CA TYR A 266 16.24 -9.47 -13.59
C TYR A 266 15.42 -9.65 -12.31
N PHE A 267 14.15 -9.21 -12.36
CA PHE A 267 13.18 -9.51 -11.31
C PHE A 267 12.59 -10.89 -11.53
N CYS A 268 12.74 -11.76 -10.54
CA CYS A 268 12.10 -13.06 -10.54
C CYS A 268 10.65 -12.93 -10.08
N LYS A 269 9.73 -13.32 -10.94
CA LYS A 269 8.29 -13.10 -10.75
C LYS A 269 7.62 -14.23 -9.96
N THR A 270 8.34 -15.33 -9.79
CA THR A 270 7.92 -16.52 -9.05
C THR A 270 8.55 -16.59 -7.66
N TYR A 271 9.54 -15.74 -7.37
CA TYR A 271 10.17 -15.67 -6.05
C TYR A 271 10.04 -14.26 -5.49
N ASN A 272 9.53 -14.16 -4.27
CA ASN A 272 9.40 -12.89 -3.58
C ASN A 272 10.73 -12.41 -3.05
N ASN A 273 10.76 -11.13 -2.68
CA ASN A 273 11.76 -10.66 -1.76
C ASN A 273 11.59 -11.37 -0.40
N GLY A 274 12.57 -12.19 0.00
CA GLY A 274 12.54 -12.91 1.28
C GLY A 274 12.50 -12.00 2.51
N TYR A 275 12.86 -10.72 2.35
CA TYR A 275 12.83 -9.72 3.42
C TYR A 275 11.51 -8.91 3.48
N CYS A 276 10.64 -9.09 2.48
CA CYS A 276 9.32 -8.47 2.39
C CYS A 276 8.38 -9.35 1.53
N VAL A 277 7.66 -10.26 2.19
CA VAL A 277 6.78 -11.24 1.55
C VAL A 277 5.35 -10.70 1.52
N PRO A 278 4.70 -10.56 0.36
CA PRO A 278 3.28 -10.17 0.30
C PRO A 278 2.39 -11.05 1.19
N LEU A 279 1.37 -10.46 1.82
CA LEU A 279 0.44 -11.16 2.69
C LEU A 279 -0.26 -12.31 1.96
N SER A 280 -0.64 -12.07 0.71
CA SER A 280 -1.21 -13.06 -0.22
C SER A 280 -0.33 -14.30 -0.44
N GLN A 281 0.93 -14.27 -0.01
CA GLN A 281 1.90 -15.35 -0.18
C GLN A 281 2.47 -15.85 1.16
N SER A 282 2.21 -15.15 2.26
CA SER A 282 2.70 -15.53 3.59
C SER A 282 1.74 -16.43 4.35
N THR A 283 0.44 -16.40 4.04
CA THR A 283 -0.62 -17.06 4.82
C THR A 283 -1.82 -17.41 3.92
N ASP A 284 -2.62 -18.40 4.32
CA ASP A 284 -3.95 -18.60 3.75
C ASP A 284 -4.97 -17.75 4.51
N GLY A 285 -5.84 -17.07 3.78
CA GLY A 285 -6.90 -16.28 4.39
C GLY A 285 -7.81 -17.13 5.29
N GLN A 286 -8.01 -18.41 4.98
CA GLN A 286 -8.82 -19.27 5.85
C GLN A 286 -8.24 -19.36 7.27
N TYR A 287 -6.91 -19.45 7.42
CA TYR A 287 -6.27 -19.47 8.74
C TYR A 287 -6.46 -18.17 9.50
N ILE A 288 -6.34 -17.01 8.83
CA ILE A 288 -6.62 -15.71 9.45
C ILE A 288 -8.08 -15.66 9.94
N GLN A 289 -9.04 -16.19 9.16
CA GLN A 289 -10.45 -16.19 9.54
C GLN A 289 -10.75 -17.08 10.73
N GLU A 290 -10.10 -18.23 10.82
CA GLU A 290 -10.34 -19.21 11.87
C GLU A 290 -9.59 -18.89 13.17
N ALA A 291 -8.50 -18.10 13.11
CA ALA A 291 -7.66 -17.80 14.27
C ALA A 291 -8.46 -17.20 15.46
N GLU A 292 -8.35 -17.78 16.63
CA GLU A 292 -9.08 -17.33 17.83
C GLU A 292 -8.25 -16.37 18.69
N SER A 293 -6.96 -16.24 18.38
CA SER A 293 -6.01 -15.41 19.12
C SER A 293 -5.03 -14.66 18.19
N ILE A 294 -4.45 -13.57 18.69
CA ILE A 294 -3.40 -12.83 17.97
C ILE A 294 -2.15 -13.70 17.81
N SER A 295 -1.88 -14.56 18.79
CA SER A 295 -0.77 -15.52 18.73
C SER A 295 -0.92 -16.50 17.57
N GLU A 296 -2.12 -17.04 17.33
CA GLU A 296 -2.39 -17.89 16.16
C GLU A 296 -2.20 -17.14 14.84
N ILE A 297 -2.69 -15.90 14.74
CA ILE A 297 -2.44 -15.05 13.56
C ILE A 297 -0.93 -14.89 13.32
N CYS A 298 -0.14 -14.68 14.38
CA CYS A 298 1.31 -14.51 14.27
C CYS A 298 2.04 -15.81 13.93
N LEU A 299 1.54 -16.97 14.38
CA LEU A 299 2.14 -18.26 14.02
C LEU A 299 2.05 -18.55 12.51
N ASP A 300 0.98 -18.12 11.86
CA ASP A 300 0.76 -18.37 10.44
C ASP A 300 1.38 -17.30 9.52
N ILE A 301 1.49 -16.05 9.99
CA ILE A 301 2.08 -14.96 9.20
C ILE A 301 3.59 -14.89 9.42
N ALA A 302 4.36 -15.03 8.35
CA ALA A 302 5.81 -14.86 8.39
C ALA A 302 6.22 -13.47 8.95
N ARG A 303 7.24 -13.43 9.81
CA ARG A 303 7.79 -12.18 10.37
C ARG A 303 8.19 -11.14 9.31
N HIS A 304 8.64 -11.61 8.15
CA HIS A 304 9.02 -10.76 7.03
C HIS A 304 7.86 -10.44 6.08
N SER A 305 6.61 -10.65 6.50
CA SER A 305 5.43 -10.30 5.72
C SER A 305 5.34 -8.78 5.51
N ALA A 306 4.78 -8.36 4.37
CA ALA A 306 4.57 -6.96 3.98
C ALA A 306 3.74 -6.18 5.02
N ILE A 307 2.89 -6.89 5.77
CA ILE A 307 2.32 -6.48 7.04
C ILE A 307 2.66 -7.54 8.08
N ASN A 308 3.26 -7.11 9.19
CA ASN A 308 3.78 -7.98 10.24
C ASN A 308 3.01 -7.73 11.56
N PRO A 309 2.11 -8.66 11.97
CA PRO A 309 1.36 -8.56 13.21
C PRO A 309 2.15 -9.00 14.45
N HIS A 310 3.33 -9.61 14.31
CA HIS A 310 4.13 -10.06 15.46
C HIS A 310 4.43 -8.93 16.44
N SER A 311 4.62 -7.72 15.90
CA SER A 311 4.85 -6.48 16.64
C SER A 311 3.72 -6.15 17.63
N ILE A 312 2.52 -6.72 17.47
CA ILE A 312 1.41 -6.47 18.37
C ILE A 312 1.75 -7.01 19.75
N ILE A 313 2.22 -8.26 19.82
CA ILE A 313 2.51 -8.97 21.08
C ILE A 313 3.53 -8.20 21.95
N HIS A 314 4.59 -7.66 21.34
CA HIS A 314 5.74 -7.13 22.08
C HIS A 314 5.92 -5.60 21.97
N LYS A 315 5.42 -4.95 20.90
CA LYS A 315 5.51 -3.50 20.70
C LYS A 315 4.14 -2.80 20.77
N LYS A 316 3.02 -3.54 20.92
CA LYS A 316 1.65 -2.98 20.86
C LYS A 316 1.40 -2.18 19.57
N SER A 317 1.98 -2.65 18.47
CA SER A 317 1.89 -2.02 17.16
C SER A 317 1.79 -3.05 16.04
N VAL A 318 1.20 -2.67 14.92
CA VAL A 318 1.32 -3.42 13.66
C VAL A 318 2.40 -2.77 12.81
N GLU A 319 3.19 -3.58 12.11
CA GLU A 319 4.30 -3.11 11.32
C GLU A 319 4.02 -3.28 9.81
N PHE A 320 4.17 -2.20 9.05
CA PHE A 320 4.02 -2.16 7.60
C PHE A 320 5.40 -2.08 6.95
N ARG A 321 5.74 -3.06 6.12
CA ARG A 321 7.11 -3.34 5.67
C ARG A 321 7.32 -3.20 4.16
N ILE A 322 6.27 -2.97 3.38
CA ILE A 322 6.38 -3.01 1.90
C ILE A 322 7.08 -1.79 1.28
N PHE A 323 7.10 -0.64 1.95
CA PHE A 323 7.67 0.58 1.38
C PHE A 323 9.20 0.57 1.41
N GLU A 324 9.84 1.02 0.34
CA GLU A 324 11.30 1.21 0.32
C GLU A 324 11.76 2.37 1.19
N ALA A 325 13.01 2.30 1.65
CA ALA A 325 13.66 3.42 2.30
C ALA A 325 13.66 4.64 1.38
N THR A 326 13.33 5.80 1.93
CA THR A 326 13.28 7.06 1.20
C THR A 326 13.92 8.17 2.02
N SER A 327 14.48 9.16 1.33
CA SER A 327 14.88 10.44 1.91
C SER A 327 13.91 11.55 1.52
N ASP A 328 12.82 11.22 0.83
CA ASP A 328 11.78 12.17 0.44
C ASP A 328 10.73 12.26 1.56
N PRO A 329 10.63 13.40 2.26
CA PRO A 329 9.65 13.58 3.33
C PRO A 329 8.22 13.38 2.86
N LEU A 330 7.89 13.80 1.64
CA LEU A 330 6.54 13.70 1.09
C LEU A 330 6.15 12.24 0.88
N LEU A 331 7.08 11.41 0.40
CA LEU A 331 6.82 9.97 0.23
C LEU A 331 6.61 9.27 1.57
N ALA A 332 7.39 9.62 2.59
CA ALA A 332 7.19 9.10 3.94
C ALA A 332 5.83 9.53 4.52
N LEU A 333 5.41 10.77 4.27
CA LEU A 333 4.13 11.31 4.72
C LEU A 333 2.93 10.63 4.03
N ILE A 334 2.99 10.44 2.71
CA ILE A 334 1.98 9.67 1.97
C ILE A 334 1.88 8.25 2.54
N TRP A 335 3.03 7.63 2.84
CA TRP A 335 3.07 6.28 3.38
C TRP A 335 2.43 6.17 4.77
N LEU A 336 2.78 7.11 5.67
CA LEU A 336 2.15 7.24 6.99
C LEU A 336 0.64 7.41 6.87
N SER A 337 0.21 8.38 6.06
CA SER A 337 -1.21 8.68 5.82
C SER A 337 -1.98 7.46 5.31
N LEU A 338 -1.47 6.79 4.29
CA LEU A 338 -2.12 5.61 3.70
C LEU A 338 -2.29 4.49 4.74
N CYS A 339 -1.25 4.18 5.50
CA CYS A 339 -1.31 3.14 6.52
C CYS A 339 -2.25 3.50 7.67
N GLN A 340 -2.26 4.76 8.11
CA GLN A 340 -3.19 5.24 9.13
C GLN A 340 -4.63 5.07 8.66
N GLN A 341 -4.95 5.50 7.44
CA GLN A 341 -6.30 5.39 6.89
C GLN A 341 -6.77 3.94 6.73
N ILE A 342 -5.90 3.03 6.27
CA ILE A 342 -6.21 1.59 6.19
C ILE A 342 -6.46 1.01 7.60
N ALA A 343 -5.64 1.41 8.57
CA ALA A 343 -5.83 1.04 9.97
C ALA A 343 -7.12 1.61 10.56
N ASP A 344 -7.57 2.79 10.14
CA ASP A 344 -8.83 3.40 10.57
C ASP A 344 -10.05 2.67 10.07
N ILE A 345 -10.10 2.36 8.77
CA ILE A 345 -11.25 1.62 8.20
C ILE A 345 -11.37 0.21 8.79
N ALA A 346 -10.24 -0.42 9.16
CA ALA A 346 -10.23 -1.71 9.82
C ALA A 346 -10.89 -1.71 11.21
N LYS A 347 -10.96 -0.54 11.87
CA LYS A 347 -11.63 -0.35 13.16
C LYS A 347 -13.13 -0.06 13.02
N ARG A 348 -13.55 0.55 11.91
CA ARG A 348 -14.91 1.08 11.74
C ARG A 348 -15.91 0.03 11.26
N ASP A 349 -15.49 -0.90 10.41
CA ASP A 349 -16.42 -1.70 9.61
C ASP A 349 -16.20 -3.22 9.63
N SER A 350 -17.26 -3.94 9.26
CA SER A 350 -17.21 -5.32 8.80
C SER A 350 -16.66 -5.40 7.37
N ILE A 351 -15.87 -6.44 7.11
CA ILE A 351 -15.01 -6.68 5.96
C ILE A 351 -15.76 -6.47 4.62
N PRO A 352 -15.16 -5.79 3.61
CA PRO A 352 -15.82 -5.51 2.33
C PRO A 352 -16.08 -6.76 1.48
N LEU A 353 -15.44 -7.90 1.78
CA LEU A 353 -15.53 -9.12 0.97
C LEU A 353 -15.51 -10.38 1.85
N PRO A 354 -16.26 -11.43 1.46
CA PRO A 354 -16.14 -12.73 2.10
C PRO A 354 -14.74 -13.27 1.84
N MET A 355 -14.11 -13.80 2.88
CA MET A 355 -12.85 -14.49 2.70
C MET A 355 -13.11 -15.86 2.12
N THR A 356 -12.71 -15.99 0.86
CA THR A 356 -12.62 -17.29 0.20
C THR A 356 -11.20 -17.81 0.42
N SER A 357 -11.04 -19.14 0.41
CA SER A 357 -9.75 -19.84 0.46
C SER A 357 -8.81 -19.53 -0.72
N SER A 358 -9.16 -18.57 -1.60
CA SER A 358 -8.34 -18.16 -2.73
C SER A 358 -7.41 -16.98 -2.43
N TRP A 359 -7.15 -16.68 -1.17
CA TRP A 359 -6.19 -15.64 -0.77
C TRP A 359 -4.76 -15.98 -1.16
N LYS A 360 -4.42 -17.27 -1.08
CA LYS A 360 -3.09 -17.74 -1.38
C LYS A 360 -2.83 -17.65 -2.89
N SER A 361 -1.93 -16.74 -3.26
CA SER A 361 -1.43 -16.60 -4.62
C SER A 361 0.03 -17.06 -4.69
N SER A 362 0.45 -17.55 -5.86
CA SER A 362 1.87 -17.82 -6.12
C SER A 362 2.69 -16.56 -6.40
N SER A 363 2.01 -15.42 -6.62
CA SER A 363 2.66 -14.13 -6.90
C SER A 363 1.71 -12.96 -6.70
N LEU A 364 2.20 -11.87 -6.13
CA LEU A 364 1.52 -10.58 -6.15
C LEU A 364 1.65 -9.94 -7.53
N THR A 365 0.55 -9.47 -8.12
CA THR A 365 0.61 -8.69 -9.38
C THR A 365 0.21 -7.24 -9.08
N PRO A 366 1.03 -6.24 -9.45
CA PRO A 366 0.77 -4.84 -9.15
C PRO A 366 -0.26 -4.24 -10.13
N THR A 367 -1.51 -4.72 -10.08
CA THR A 367 -2.56 -4.35 -11.05
C THR A 367 -3.58 -3.37 -10.50
N GLY A 368 -3.64 -3.18 -9.18
CA GLY A 368 -4.73 -2.45 -8.56
C GLY A 368 -4.62 -0.94 -8.76
N ASP A 369 -5.77 -0.26 -8.88
CA ASP A 369 -5.81 1.21 -8.92
C ASP A 369 -5.93 1.78 -7.51
N ILE A 370 -4.78 2.16 -6.93
CA ILE A 370 -4.72 2.74 -5.59
C ILE A 370 -5.50 4.05 -5.47
N VAL A 371 -5.58 4.85 -6.54
CA VAL A 371 -6.30 6.13 -6.51
C VAL A 371 -7.80 5.86 -6.37
N LEU A 372 -8.33 4.93 -7.15
CA LEU A 372 -9.73 4.52 -7.09
C LEU A 372 -10.08 3.89 -5.72
N LEU A 373 -9.22 3.02 -5.19
CA LEU A 373 -9.46 2.42 -3.88
C LEU A 373 -9.42 3.47 -2.76
N CYS A 374 -8.45 4.38 -2.79
CA CYS A 374 -8.38 5.48 -1.85
C CYS A 374 -9.65 6.35 -1.90
N GLN A 375 -10.10 6.72 -3.10
CA GLN A 375 -11.35 7.46 -3.33
C GLN A 375 -12.58 6.77 -2.76
N ALA A 376 -12.68 5.46 -2.96
CA ALA A 376 -13.86 4.70 -2.59
C ALA A 376 -13.94 4.39 -1.09
N PHE A 377 -12.80 4.19 -0.42
CA PHE A 377 -12.78 3.59 0.92
C PHE A 377 -12.08 4.43 1.98
N LEU A 378 -11.17 5.34 1.62
CA LEU A 378 -10.34 6.04 2.61
C LEU A 378 -10.86 7.46 2.91
N PRO A 379 -10.74 7.95 4.17
CA PRO A 379 -11.15 9.30 4.55
C PRO A 379 -10.54 10.42 3.70
N ALA A 380 -9.26 10.33 3.35
CA ALA A 380 -8.58 11.30 2.50
C ALA A 380 -8.78 11.02 1.01
N GLY A 381 -9.60 10.05 0.64
CA GLY A 381 -9.98 9.75 -0.74
C GLY A 381 -10.61 10.92 -1.51
N ARG A 382 -11.03 11.97 -0.80
CA ARG A 382 -11.56 13.21 -1.38
C ARG A 382 -10.52 14.33 -1.54
N SER A 383 -9.32 14.20 -0.97
CA SER A 383 -8.27 15.21 -1.14
C SER A 383 -7.57 15.05 -2.48
N ILE A 384 -7.69 16.11 -3.29
CA ILE A 384 -7.03 16.21 -4.60
C ILE A 384 -5.52 16.06 -4.43
N GLU A 385 -4.94 16.64 -3.39
CA GLU A 385 -3.51 16.65 -3.13
C GLU A 385 -3.00 15.28 -2.73
N PHE A 386 -3.68 14.57 -1.82
CA PHE A 386 -3.35 13.20 -1.47
C PHE A 386 -3.41 12.28 -2.71
N LEU A 387 -4.48 12.38 -3.50
CA LEU A 387 -4.62 11.58 -4.72
C LEU A 387 -3.56 11.92 -5.76
N ASN A 388 -3.26 13.21 -5.96
CA ASN A 388 -2.20 13.65 -6.87
C ASN A 388 -0.82 13.18 -6.41
N ALA A 389 -0.58 13.14 -5.10
CA ALA A 389 0.65 12.63 -4.53
C ALA A 389 0.82 11.11 -4.85
N LEU A 390 -0.27 10.34 -4.75
CA LEU A 390 -0.30 8.93 -5.18
C LEU A 390 -0.05 8.79 -6.69
N ILE A 391 -0.73 9.59 -7.52
CA ILE A 391 -0.54 9.60 -8.98
C ILE A 391 0.93 9.89 -9.33
N ASN A 392 1.51 10.93 -8.72
CA ASN A 392 2.89 11.32 -8.95
C ASN A 392 3.85 10.20 -8.54
N ARG A 393 3.59 9.51 -7.42
CA ARG A 393 4.40 8.37 -7.02
C ARG A 393 4.31 7.22 -8.03
N ARG A 394 3.11 6.88 -8.52
CA ARG A 394 2.94 5.84 -9.56
C ARG A 394 3.69 6.20 -10.83
N ARG A 395 3.68 7.47 -11.26
CA ARG A 395 4.44 7.93 -12.42
C ARG A 395 5.95 7.69 -12.24
N GLN A 396 6.50 7.92 -11.05
CA GLN A 396 7.91 7.63 -10.75
C GLN A 396 8.22 6.13 -10.85
N VAL A 397 7.34 5.28 -10.30
CA VAL A 397 7.47 3.81 -10.34
C VAL A 397 7.33 3.30 -11.79
N ALA A 398 6.34 3.78 -12.52
CA ALA A 398 6.13 3.50 -13.94
C ALA A 398 7.34 3.87 -14.79
N ALA A 399 7.92 5.06 -14.58
CA ALA A 399 9.12 5.48 -15.28
C ALA A 399 10.30 4.52 -15.03
N TYR A 400 10.42 3.96 -13.82
CA TYR A 400 11.39 2.89 -13.55
C TYR A 400 11.06 1.61 -14.33
N TRP A 401 9.79 1.20 -14.38
CA TRP A 401 9.37 0.01 -15.13
C TRP A 401 9.67 0.14 -16.62
N CYS A 402 9.47 1.32 -17.21
CA CYS A 402 9.78 1.58 -18.63
C CYS A 402 11.25 1.34 -18.97
N ARG A 403 12.17 1.64 -18.03
CA ARG A 403 13.62 1.48 -18.22
C ARG A 403 14.12 0.05 -17.95
N ASN A 404 13.26 -0.86 -17.49
CA ASN A 404 13.65 -2.24 -17.14
C ASN A 404 12.83 -3.25 -17.96
N ALA A 405 13.47 -3.87 -18.97
CA ALA A 405 12.81 -4.80 -19.88
C ALA A 405 12.08 -5.95 -19.17
N SER A 406 12.64 -6.44 -18.05
CA SER A 406 12.01 -7.50 -17.25
C SER A 406 10.64 -7.11 -16.66
N LEU A 407 10.35 -5.81 -16.58
CA LEU A 407 9.12 -5.25 -16.03
C LEU A 407 8.11 -4.79 -17.08
N HIS A 408 8.47 -4.81 -18.37
CA HIS A 408 7.63 -4.27 -19.46
C HIS A 408 6.23 -4.87 -19.51
N LYS A 409 6.06 -6.14 -19.12
CA LYS A 409 4.74 -6.78 -19.07
C LYS A 409 3.75 -6.12 -18.10
N TRP A 410 4.22 -5.31 -17.15
CA TRP A 410 3.35 -4.57 -16.23
C TRP A 410 2.97 -3.19 -16.75
N LEU A 411 3.64 -2.70 -17.80
CA LEU A 411 3.29 -1.44 -18.43
C LEU A 411 1.88 -1.49 -19.06
N SER A 412 1.38 -2.68 -19.40
CA SER A 412 -0.01 -2.84 -19.84
C SER A 412 -1.02 -2.45 -18.76
N PHE A 413 -0.69 -2.65 -17.47
CA PHE A 413 -1.55 -2.26 -16.36
C PHE A 413 -1.54 -0.76 -16.12
N ILE A 414 -0.46 -0.06 -16.47
CA ILE A 414 -0.42 1.41 -16.36
C ILE A 414 -1.54 2.05 -17.18
N ARG A 415 -1.94 1.43 -18.29
CA ARG A 415 -3.04 1.93 -19.12
C ARG A 415 -4.41 1.87 -18.42
N THR A 416 -4.55 1.02 -17.40
CA THR A 416 -5.79 0.90 -16.62
C THR A 416 -5.76 1.78 -15.37
N TRP A 417 -4.70 2.55 -15.17
CA TRP A 417 -4.54 3.40 -14.01
C TRP A 417 -5.10 4.79 -14.30
N ARG A 418 -5.82 5.37 -13.34
CA ARG A 418 -6.13 6.81 -13.38
C ARG A 418 -4.84 7.61 -13.42
N THR A 419 -4.65 8.35 -14.52
CA THR A 419 -3.45 9.16 -14.78
C THR A 419 -3.61 10.61 -14.40
N ASP A 420 -4.83 11.06 -14.18
CA ASP A 420 -5.24 12.42 -13.91
C ASP A 420 -6.44 12.44 -12.97
N TYR A 421 -6.52 13.51 -12.19
CA TYR A 421 -7.70 13.83 -11.42
C TYR A 421 -8.10 15.26 -11.78
N THR A 422 -8.92 15.39 -12.82
CA THR A 422 -9.63 16.63 -13.10
C THR A 422 -10.99 16.54 -12.43
N TYR A 423 -11.20 17.32 -11.38
CA TYR A 423 -12.54 17.55 -10.89
C TYR A 423 -13.27 18.29 -12.02
N SER A 424 -14.20 17.63 -12.72
CA SER A 424 -15.24 18.36 -13.42
C SER A 424 -16.09 18.98 -12.33
N VAL A 425 -15.73 20.19 -11.89
CA VAL A 425 -16.63 21.00 -11.08
C VAL A 425 -17.88 21.12 -11.94
N SER A 426 -18.96 20.40 -11.60
CA SER A 426 -20.24 20.69 -12.22
C SER A 426 -20.52 22.13 -11.84
N SER A 427 -20.67 22.99 -12.84
CA SER A 427 -20.95 24.42 -12.70
C SER A 427 -22.34 24.71 -12.13
N ASP A 428 -22.89 23.77 -11.36
CA ASP A 428 -24.25 23.78 -10.82
C ASP A 428 -24.24 23.99 -9.30
N GLU A 429 -23.46 24.99 -8.83
CA GLU A 429 -23.63 25.64 -7.53
C GLU A 429 -24.01 27.12 -7.71
#